data_AF-R7Z8L1-F1
#
_entry.id   AF-R7Z8L1-F1
#
_cell.length_a   1.000
_cell.length_b   1.000
_cell.length_c   1.000
_cell.angle_alpha   90.00
_cell.angle_beta   90.00
_cell.angle_gamma   90.00
#
_symmetry.space_group_name_H-M   'P 1'
#
loop_
_entity.id
_entity.type
_entity.pdbx_description
1 polymer ?
#
loop_
_entity_poly.entity_id
_entity_poly.type
_entity_poly.pdbx_seq_one_letter_code
_entity_poly.pdbx_strand_id
1 'polypeptide(L)'
;MQQTQNYKLNKPEITDYAKIELLNDNADIIDAKLKDLEINGDLTEIVQTVTTLQREVTDNKSEFTEHLVDDMPHKYTNSDNGKTYRLGFGVDAGGFYYIQQEVE
;
A
#
# COMPACT_ATOMS: atom_id res chain seq x y z
N MET A 1 43.70 -14.78 -21.24
CA MET A 1 42.30 -14.74 -20.74
C MET A 1 42.21 -14.47 -19.24
N GLN A 2 41.56 -13.37 -18.88
CA GLN A 2 41.26 -12.97 -17.50
C GLN A 2 39.74 -12.96 -17.27
N GLN A 3 39.32 -12.73 -16.02
CA GLN A 3 37.91 -12.55 -15.67
C GLN A 3 37.63 -11.13 -15.16
N THR A 4 36.41 -10.63 -15.40
CA THR A 4 35.95 -9.39 -14.76
C THR A 4 35.74 -9.59 -13.26
N GLN A 5 35.79 -8.50 -12.49
CA GLN A 5 35.74 -8.58 -11.03
C GLN A 5 34.37 -9.02 -10.51
N ASN A 6 33.30 -8.42 -11.01
CA ASN A 6 31.96 -8.47 -10.43
C ASN A 6 31.20 -9.75 -10.78
N TYR A 7 31.25 -10.17 -12.04
CA TYR A 7 30.45 -11.28 -12.55
C TYR A 7 31.30 -12.38 -13.19
N LYS A 8 32.62 -12.32 -13.00
CA LYS A 8 33.59 -13.30 -13.51
C LYS A 8 33.46 -13.57 -15.02
N LEU A 9 33.02 -12.56 -15.78
CA LEU A 9 32.87 -12.66 -17.23
C LEU A 9 34.23 -12.85 -17.87
N ASN A 10 34.28 -13.71 -18.87
CA ASN A 10 35.43 -13.94 -19.74
C ASN A 10 35.84 -12.62 -20.39
N LYS A 11 37.04 -12.13 -20.06
CA LYS A 11 37.64 -10.92 -20.63
C LYS A 11 38.85 -11.31 -21.49
N PRO A 12 38.76 -11.15 -22.82
CA PRO A 12 39.91 -11.39 -23.70
C PRO A 12 40.98 -10.32 -23.49
N GLU A 13 42.25 -10.73 -23.61
CA GLU A 13 43.38 -9.81 -23.76
C GLU A 13 43.56 -9.39 -25.23
N ILE A 14 44.41 -8.37 -25.48
CA ILE A 14 44.64 -7.84 -26.84
C ILE A 14 45.13 -8.92 -27.81
N THR A 15 45.81 -9.95 -27.30
CA THR A 15 46.34 -11.08 -28.08
C THR A 15 45.40 -12.27 -28.16
N ASP A 16 44.27 -12.27 -27.45
CA ASP A 16 43.33 -13.39 -27.43
C ASP A 16 42.40 -13.37 -28.65
N TYR A 17 42.18 -14.54 -29.27
CA TYR A 17 41.15 -14.69 -30.30
C TYR A 17 39.75 -14.68 -29.69
N ALA A 18 38.79 -14.07 -30.39
CA ALA A 18 37.38 -14.12 -30.00
C ALA A 18 36.85 -15.55 -30.13
N LYS A 19 36.39 -16.12 -29.01
CA LYS A 19 35.80 -17.46 -28.92
C LYS A 19 34.31 -17.32 -28.60
N ILE A 20 33.46 -17.81 -29.50
CA ILE A 20 32.00 -17.66 -29.41
C ILE A 20 31.44 -18.34 -28.15
N GLU A 21 31.95 -19.51 -27.79
CA GLU A 21 31.52 -20.24 -26.59
C GLU A 21 31.62 -19.39 -25.31
N LEU A 22 32.74 -18.68 -25.14
CA LEU A 22 32.98 -17.83 -23.97
C LEU A 22 32.15 -16.55 -23.97
N LEU A 23 31.71 -16.10 -25.14
CA LEU A 23 30.76 -14.99 -25.27
C LEU A 23 29.35 -15.44 -24.90
N ASN A 24 28.97 -16.66 -25.29
CA ASN A 24 27.68 -17.25 -24.88
C ASN A 24 27.64 -17.47 -23.37
N ASP A 25 28.72 -17.99 -22.76
CA ASP A 25 28.82 -18.12 -21.30
C ASP A 25 28.64 -16.78 -20.59
N ASN A 26 29.23 -15.71 -21.13
CA ASN A 26 29.04 -14.36 -20.59
C ASN A 26 27.59 -13.89 -20.74
N ALA A 27 26.95 -14.18 -21.87
CA ALA A 27 25.57 -13.81 -22.13
C ALA A 27 24.62 -14.50 -21.14
N ASP A 28 24.83 -15.78 -20.85
CA ASP A 28 24.05 -16.53 -19.86
C ASP A 28 24.20 -15.94 -18.45
N ILE A 29 25.42 -15.57 -18.05
CA ILE A 29 25.68 -14.92 -16.75
C ILE A 29 24.99 -13.55 -16.68
N ILE A 30 25.05 -12.76 -17.75
CA ILE A 30 24.41 -11.45 -17.81
C ILE A 30 22.89 -11.59 -17.75
N ASP A 31 22.31 -12.51 -18.53
CA ASP A 31 20.87 -12.75 -18.58
C ASP A 31 20.33 -13.18 -17.21
N ALA A 32 21.00 -14.14 -16.55
CA ALA A 32 20.64 -14.57 -15.20
C ALA A 32 20.71 -13.41 -14.19
N LYS A 33 21.74 -12.55 -14.27
CA LYS A 33 21.86 -11.40 -13.37
C LYS A 33 20.86 -10.30 -13.67
N LEU A 34 20.49 -10.10 -14.93
CA LEU A 34 19.40 -9.20 -15.30
C LEU A 34 18.06 -9.75 -14.81
N LYS A 35 17.85 -11.07 -14.85
CA LYS A 35 16.66 -11.71 -14.28
C LYS A 35 16.58 -11.54 -12.76
N ASP A 36 17.71 -11.68 -12.05
CA ASP A 36 17.81 -11.41 -10.62
C ASP A 36 17.48 -9.94 -10.27
N LEU A 37 17.76 -9.01 -11.18
CA LEU A 37 17.40 -7.59 -11.04
C LEU A 37 15.94 -7.30 -11.44
N GLU A 38 15.37 -8.11 -12.35
CA GLU A 38 14.04 -7.88 -12.92
C GLU A 38 12.92 -8.07 -11.87
N ILE A 39 13.18 -8.72 -10.75
CA ILE A 39 12.22 -8.86 -9.65
C ILE A 39 12.99 -8.90 -8.34
N ASN A 40 12.86 -7.90 -7.46
CA ASN A 40 13.03 -8.04 -5.98
C ASN A 40 12.79 -6.76 -5.14
N GLY A 41 12.04 -5.78 -5.65
CA GLY A 41 11.17 -5.04 -4.73
C GLY A 41 9.88 -5.83 -4.68
N ASP A 42 9.74 -6.82 -3.78
CA ASP A 42 8.41 -7.32 -3.45
C ASP A 42 7.67 -6.17 -2.75
N LEU A 43 7.08 -5.30 -3.55
CA LEU A 43 6.32 -4.15 -3.10
C LEU A 43 4.90 -4.57 -2.73
N THR A 44 4.55 -5.86 -2.78
CA THR A 44 3.18 -6.34 -2.55
C THR A 44 2.66 -5.89 -1.18
N GLU A 45 3.47 -6.04 -0.14
CA GLU A 45 3.11 -5.61 1.22
C GLU A 45 2.94 -4.07 1.31
N ILE A 46 3.82 -3.32 0.64
CA ILE A 46 3.74 -1.85 0.57
C ILE A 46 2.48 -1.43 -0.18
N VAL A 47 2.18 -2.05 -1.31
CA VAL A 47 0.98 -1.78 -2.13
C VAL A 47 -0.29 -2.10 -1.34
N GLN A 48 -0.32 -3.23 -0.63
CA GLN A 48 -1.44 -3.59 0.25
C GLN A 48 -1.64 -2.55 1.36
N THR A 49 -0.55 -2.15 2.03
CA THR A 49 -0.59 -1.14 3.09
C THR A 49 -1.08 0.21 2.57
N VAL A 50 -0.56 0.67 1.43
CA VAL A 50 -0.98 1.93 0.81
C VAL A 50 -2.43 1.88 0.39
N THR A 51 -2.91 0.75 -0.14
CA THR A 51 -4.32 0.58 -0.53
C THR A 51 -5.25 0.67 0.68
N THR A 52 -4.89 0.03 1.81
CA THR A 52 -5.66 0.13 3.05
C THR A 52 -5.70 1.56 3.58
N LEU A 53 -4.55 2.24 3.63
CA LEU A 53 -4.47 3.63 4.10
C LEU A 53 -5.27 4.59 3.21
N GLN A 54 -5.22 4.40 1.89
CA GLN A 54 -6.01 5.20 0.95
C GLN A 54 -7.52 5.07 1.20
N ARG A 55 -7.98 3.84 1.45
CA ARG A 55 -9.38 3.59 1.81
C ARG A 55 -9.73 4.27 3.14
N GLU A 56 -8.97 4.05 4.19
CA GLU A 56 -9.24 4.66 5.51
C GLU A 56 -9.24 6.20 5.47
N VAL A 57 -8.30 6.81 4.75
CA VAL A 57 -8.27 8.26 4.55
C VAL A 57 -9.49 8.75 3.78
N THR A 58 -9.96 7.98 2.79
CA THR A 58 -11.16 8.29 2.02
C THR A 58 -12.41 8.19 2.90
N ASP A 59 -12.52 7.14 3.70
CA ASP A 59 -13.63 6.90 4.62
C ASP A 59 -13.70 8.01 5.68
N ASN A 60 -12.57 8.31 6.34
CA ASN A 60 -12.47 9.40 7.32
C ASN A 60 -12.81 10.77 6.72
N LYS A 61 -12.42 11.01 5.46
CA LYS A 61 -12.76 12.25 4.76
C LYS A 61 -14.27 12.34 4.50
N SER A 62 -14.90 11.23 4.14
CA SER A 62 -16.36 11.17 3.95
C SER A 62 -17.07 11.45 5.28
N GLU A 63 -16.68 10.76 6.34
CA GLU A 63 -17.25 10.94 7.67
C GLU A 63 -17.12 12.38 8.16
N PHE A 64 -15.93 12.98 8.03
CA PHE A 64 -15.74 14.39 8.40
C PHE A 64 -16.61 15.33 7.56
N THR A 65 -16.79 15.05 6.27
CA THR A 65 -17.66 15.87 5.40
C THR A 65 -19.12 15.76 5.82
N GLU A 66 -19.58 14.57 6.21
CA GLU A 66 -20.94 14.37 6.74
C GLU A 66 -21.14 15.12 8.05
N HIS A 67 -20.19 15.02 8.99
CA HIS A 67 -20.23 15.74 10.27
C HIS A 67 -20.15 17.27 10.15
N LEU A 68 -19.56 17.81 9.08
CA LEU A 68 -19.58 19.24 8.79
C LEU A 68 -20.96 19.75 8.34
N VAL A 69 -21.80 18.87 7.82
CA VAL A 69 -23.14 19.21 7.28
C VAL A 69 -24.22 18.91 8.32
N ASP A 70 -24.08 17.83 9.08
CA ASP A 70 -24.99 17.40 10.13
C ASP A 70 -24.17 16.98 11.36
N ASP A 71 -24.34 17.69 12.48
CA ASP A 71 -23.61 17.42 13.74
C ASP A 71 -23.93 16.02 14.34
N MET A 72 -25.00 15.35 13.88
CA MET A 72 -25.42 14.02 14.36
C MET A 72 -25.85 13.10 13.21
N PRO A 73 -24.94 12.73 12.28
CA PRO A 73 -25.30 12.03 11.05
C PRO A 73 -25.55 10.54 11.27
N HIS A 74 -24.99 9.96 12.35
CA HIS A 74 -25.10 8.54 12.64
C HIS A 74 -26.49 8.17 13.16
N LYS A 75 -27.08 7.11 12.60
CA LYS A 75 -28.41 6.62 12.98
C LYS A 75 -28.37 5.12 13.22
N TYR A 76 -29.22 4.66 14.13
CA TYR A 76 -29.47 3.24 14.32
C TYR A 76 -30.96 3.00 14.57
N THR A 77 -31.46 1.84 14.15
CA THR A 77 -32.82 1.39 14.44
C THR A 77 -32.78 0.37 15.57
N ASN A 78 -33.49 0.67 16.66
CA ASN A 78 -33.59 -0.23 17.80
C ASN A 78 -34.57 -1.37 17.47
N SER A 79 -34.10 -2.62 17.56
CA SER A 79 -34.90 -3.81 17.23
C SER A 79 -36.04 -4.08 18.23
N ASP A 80 -35.94 -3.61 19.48
CA ASP A 80 -36.93 -3.88 20.53
C ASP A 80 -38.18 -3.02 20.38
N ASN A 81 -38.03 -1.78 19.89
CA ASN A 81 -39.13 -0.82 19.78
C ASN A 81 -39.37 -0.30 18.35
N GLY A 82 -38.56 -0.72 17.37
CA GLY A 82 -38.67 -0.34 15.96
C GLY A 82 -38.35 1.13 15.67
N LYS A 83 -37.89 1.91 16.66
CA LYS A 83 -37.63 3.35 16.51
C LYS A 83 -36.21 3.59 16.04
N THR A 84 -36.04 4.62 15.21
CA THR A 84 -34.73 5.07 14.74
C THR A 84 -34.25 6.24 15.58
N TYR A 85 -32.98 6.22 15.97
CA TYR A 85 -32.37 7.28 16.75
C TYR A 85 -31.13 7.80 16.03
N ARG A 86 -30.95 9.12 16.04
CA ARG A 86 -29.67 9.75 15.70
C ARG A 86 -28.79 9.90 16.94
N LEU A 87 -27.49 9.77 16.73
CA LEU A 87 -26.47 9.74 17.77
C LEU A 87 -25.53 10.93 17.60
N GLY A 88 -25.13 11.53 18.71
CA GLY A 88 -24.18 12.63 18.72
C GLY A 88 -23.55 12.88 20.08
N PHE A 89 -22.85 14.00 20.17
CA PHE A 89 -22.17 14.46 21.38
C PHE A 89 -22.60 15.90 21.70
N GLY A 90 -22.76 16.18 22.98
CA GLY A 90 -23.02 17.53 23.50
C GLY A 90 -22.02 17.93 24.56
N VAL A 91 -21.98 19.23 24.85
CA VAL A 91 -21.17 19.81 25.93
C VAL A 91 -22.02 20.79 26.73
N ASP A 92 -21.98 20.66 28.05
CA ASP A 92 -22.60 21.60 28.99
C ASP A 92 -21.65 21.92 30.16
N ALA A 93 -22.19 22.56 31.21
CA ALA A 93 -21.42 22.90 32.41
C ALA A 93 -20.88 21.68 33.19
N GLY A 94 -21.45 20.48 32.96
CA GLY A 94 -21.03 19.21 33.54
C GLY A 94 -20.03 18.43 32.69
N GLY A 95 -19.74 18.87 31.46
CA GLY A 95 -18.75 18.26 30.57
C GLY A 95 -19.34 17.66 29.30
N PHE A 96 -18.67 16.64 28.75
CA PHE A 96 -19.10 15.93 27.54
C PHE A 96 -20.19 14.89 27.87
N TYR A 97 -21.24 14.83 27.05
CA TYR A 97 -22.30 13.83 27.18
C TYR A 97 -22.72 13.27 25.80
N TYR A 98 -23.24 12.04 25.82
CA TYR A 98 -23.82 11.41 24.63
C TYR A 98 -25.25 11.89 24.40
N ILE A 99 -25.60 12.17 23.15
CA ILE A 99 -26.95 12.52 22.72
C ILE A 99 -27.54 11.34 21.95
N GLN A 100 -28.73 10.94 22.35
CA GLN A 100 -29.58 10.03 21.60
C GLN A 100 -30.93 10.71 21.38
N GLN A 101 -31.30 10.92 20.12
CA GLN A 101 -32.55 11.58 19.76
C GLN A 101 -33.35 10.71 18.81
N GLU A 102 -34.61 10.43 19.16
CA GLU A 102 -35.55 9.74 18.26
C GLU A 102 -35.77 10.57 16.99
N VAL A 103 -35.69 9.92 15.84
CA VAL A 103 -36.01 10.52 14.54
C VAL A 103 -37.51 10.35 14.34
N GLU A 104 -38.24 11.47 14.27
CA GLU A 104 -39.68 11.50 13.94
C GLU A 104 -39.98 10.95 12.54
#